data_AF-A0A0D1L5V7-F1
#
_entry.id   AF-A0A0D1L5V7-F1
#
_cell.length_a   1.000
_cell.length_b   1.000
_cell.length_c   1.000
_cell.angle_alpha   90.00
_cell.angle_beta   90.00
_cell.angle_gamma   90.00
#
_symmetry.space_group_name_H-M   'P 1'
#
loop_
_entity.id
_entity.type
_entity.pdbx_description
1 polymer ?
#
loop_
_entity_poly.entity_id
_entity_poly.type
_entity_poly.pdbx_seq_one_letter_code
_entity_poly.pdbx_strand_id
1 'polypeptide(L)' 'MLIGLQAIDLAPKKAAGTAAGLTGFFGYIGGSAFANAIMGFVVDRFNWNGGFIMLISSCILAIVFLALTWNTGKRAEHV' A
#
# COMPACT_ATOMS: atom_id res chain seq x y z
N MET A 1 -6.95 -3.15 -8.32
CA MET A 1 -5.62 -3.76 -8.53
C MET A 1 -4.84 -3.02 -9.65
N LEU A 2 -4.57 -1.72 -9.46
CA LEU A 2 -3.70 -0.91 -10.33
C LEU A 2 -2.23 -0.89 -9.83
N ILE A 3 -2.02 -1.15 -8.54
CA ILE A 3 -0.71 -1.20 -7.87
C ILE A 3 0.24 -2.25 -8.45
N GLY A 4 -0.25 -3.43 -8.83
CA GLY A 4 0.59 -4.47 -9.43
C GLY A 4 1.08 -4.10 -10.83
N LEU A 5 0.25 -3.37 -11.60
CA LEU A 5 0.63 -2.85 -12.91
C LEU A 5 1.70 -1.77 -12.77
N GLN A 6 1.54 -0.87 -11.79
CA GLN A 6 2.52 0.17 -11.46
C GLN A 6 3.87 -0.41 -11.02
N ALA A 7 3.86 -1.51 -10.24
CA ALA A 7 5.10 -2.18 -9.82
C ALA A 7 5.84 -2.87 -10.98
N ILE A 8 5.11 -3.39 -11.97
CA ILE A 8 5.69 -4.00 -13.18
C ILE A 8 6.28 -2.93 -14.10
N ASP A 9 5.63 -1.78 -14.23
CA ASP A 9 6.11 -0.67 -15.08
C ASP A 9 7.44 -0.08 -14.57
N LEU A 10 7.66 -0.13 -13.24
CA LEU A 10 8.89 0.33 -12.59
C LEU A 10 10.02 -0.73 -12.54
N ALA A 11 9.75 -1.99 -12.89
CA ALA A 11 10.69 -3.09 -12.71
C ALA A 11 11.25 -3.65 -14.04
N PRO A 12 12.55 -4.03 -14.10
CA PRO A 12 13.13 -4.60 -15.31
C PRO A 12 12.44 -5.91 -15.71
N LYS A 13 12.33 -6.17 -17.01
CA LYS A 13 11.52 -7.25 -17.62
C LYS A 13 11.80 -8.66 -17.06
N LYS A 14 13.00 -8.91 -16.50
CA LYS A 14 13.36 -10.17 -15.83
C LYS A 14 12.87 -10.30 -14.38
N ALA A 15 12.58 -9.20 -13.69
CA ALA A 15 12.21 -9.15 -12.27
C ALA A 15 10.78 -8.64 -12.03
N ALA A 16 10.05 -8.30 -13.10
CA ALA A 16 8.67 -7.81 -13.03
C ALA A 16 7.74 -8.75 -12.25
N GLY A 17 7.87 -10.07 -12.42
CA GLY A 17 7.08 -11.06 -11.68
C GLY A 17 7.36 -11.07 -10.18
N THR A 18 8.62 -10.89 -9.77
CA THR A 18 9.02 -10.84 -8.37
C THR A 18 8.59 -9.53 -7.70
N ALA A 19 8.68 -8.41 -8.41
CA ALA A 19 8.21 -7.11 -7.94
C ALA A 19 6.68 -7.11 -7.73
N ALA A 20 5.92 -7.61 -8.70
CA ALA A 20 4.48 -7.78 -8.58
C ALA A 20 4.10 -8.73 -7.43
N GLY A 21 4.78 -9.87 -7.33
CA GLY A 21 4.56 -10.88 -6.28
C GLY A 21 4.80 -10.33 -4.87
N LEU A 22 5.87 -9.56 -4.66
CA LEU A 22 6.19 -8.93 -3.38
C LEU A 22 5.11 -7.89 -2.99
N THR A 23 4.70 -7.01 -3.93
CA THR A 23 3.62 -6.05 -3.66
C THR A 23 2.29 -6.74 -3.38
N GLY A 24 2.01 -7.87 -4.01
CA GLY A 24 0.83 -8.69 -3.73
C GLY A 24 0.88 -9.33 -2.34
N PHE A 25 2.03 -9.85 -1.92
CA PHE A 25 2.23 -10.44 -0.59
C PHE A 25 2.01 -9.40 0.52
N PHE A 26 2.62 -8.22 0.39
CA PHE A 26 2.42 -7.13 1.35
C PHE A 26 1.01 -6.54 1.30
N GLY A 27 0.35 -6.53 0.14
CA GLY A 27 -1.04 -6.09 0.04
C GLY A 27 -2.02 -7.03 0.73
N TYR A 28 -1.83 -8.36 0.59
CA TYR A 28 -2.76 -9.34 1.11
C TYR A 28 -2.46 -9.76 2.54
N ILE A 29 -1.26 -10.29 2.81
CA ILE A 29 -0.90 -10.73 4.17
C ILE A 29 -0.57 -9.52 5.03
N GLY A 30 0.28 -8.63 4.53
CA GLY A 30 0.67 -7.42 5.26
C GLY A 30 -0.47 -6.42 5.43
N GLY A 31 -1.31 -6.25 4.40
CA GLY A 31 -2.41 -5.29 4.39
C GLY A 31 -3.68 -5.90 4.98
N SER A 32 -4.30 -6.84 4.29
CA SER A 32 -5.62 -7.36 4.68
C SER A 32 -5.61 -8.13 5.99
N ALA A 33 -4.62 -9.00 6.25
CA ALA A 33 -4.62 -9.80 7.48
C ALA A 33 -4.33 -8.95 8.73
N PHE A 34 -3.33 -8.06 8.67
CA PHE A 34 -3.09 -7.11 9.77
C PHE A 34 -4.21 -6.09 9.91
N ALA A 35 -4.80 -5.59 8.81
CA ALA A 35 -5.92 -4.64 8.90
C ALA A 35 -7.10 -5.25 9.64
N ASN A 36 -7.48 -6.50 9.36
CA ASN A 36 -8.56 -7.16 10.08
C ASN A 36 -8.24 -7.35 11.57
N ALA A 37 -7.01 -7.73 11.92
CA ALA A 37 -6.60 -7.88 13.32
C ALA A 37 -6.56 -6.55 14.08
N ILE A 38 -5.99 -5.50 13.47
CA ILE A 38 -5.86 -4.16 14.07
C ILE A 38 -7.24 -3.48 14.15
N MET A 39 -8.07 -3.60 13.11
CA MET A 39 -9.45 -3.09 13.10
C MET A 39 -10.28 -3.76 14.19
N GLY A 40 -10.15 -5.08 14.37
CA GLY A 40 -10.80 -5.82 15.45
C GLY A 40 -10.43 -5.27 16.83
N PHE A 41 -9.13 -5.07 17.09
CA PHE A 41 -8.65 -4.55 18.37
C PHE A 41 -9.07 -3.08 18.62
N VAL A 42 -9.08 -2.25 17.58
CA VAL A 42 -9.47 -0.84 17.69
C VAL A 42 -10.97 -0.67 17.90
N VAL A 43 -11.81 -1.47 17.23
CA VAL A 43 -13.26 -1.41 17.41
C VAL A 43 -13.66 -1.90 18.80
N ASP A 44 -12.97 -2.91 19.35
CA ASP A 44 -13.21 -3.41 20.71
C ASP A 44 -12.91 -2.34 21.79
N ARG A 45 -11.79 -1.61 21.64
CA ARG A 45 -11.34 -0.60 22.63
C ARG A 45 -11.93 0.79 22.44
N PHE A 46 -12.08 1.25 21.19
CA PHE A 46 -12.43 2.63 20.84
C PHE A 46 -13.79 2.75 20.14
N ASN A 47 -14.58 1.67 20.11
CA ASN A 47 -15.84 1.61 19.38
C ASN A 47 -15.65 1.91 17.88
N TRP A 48 -16.76 1.95 17.15
CA TRP A 48 -16.74 2.20 15.71
C TRP A 48 -16.16 3.56 15.28
N ASN A 49 -16.24 4.59 16.14
CA ASN A 49 -15.65 5.91 15.85
C ASN A 49 -14.12 5.85 15.70
N GLY A 50 -13.43 5.08 16.54
CA GLY A 50 -11.99 4.86 16.39
C GLY A 50 -11.63 4.17 15.08
N GLY A 51 -12.48 3.25 14.62
CA GLY A 51 -12.32 2.57 13.34
C GLY A 51 -12.43 3.52 12.15
N PHE A 52 -13.43 4.41 12.12
CA PHE A 52 -13.58 5.41 11.07
C PHE A 52 -12.42 6.41 11.04
N ILE A 53 -11.93 6.86 12.20
CA ILE A 53 -10.77 7.75 12.30
C ILE A 53 -9.51 7.05 11.75
N MET A 54 -9.33 5.76 12.03
CA MET A 54 -8.20 4.97 11.51
C MET A 54 -8.28 4.80 9.98
N LEU A 55 -9.48 4.59 9.43
CA LEU A 55 -9.65 4.48 7.97
C LEU A 55 -9.32 5.81 7.27
N ILE A 56 -9.79 6.93 7.81
CA ILE A 56 -9.51 8.26 7.27
C ILE A 56 -8.02 8.57 7.35
N SER A 57 -7.37 8.28 8.48
CA SER A 57 -5.93 8.51 8.62
C SER A 57 -5.11 7.64 7.67
N SER A 58 -5.54 6.40 7.43
CA SER A 58 -4.92 5.49 6.45
C SER A 58 -4.99 6.03 5.02
N CYS A 59 -6.12 6.64 4.63
CA CYS A 59 -6.26 7.30 3.33
C CYS A 59 -5.29 8.49 3.19
N ILE A 60 -5.19 9.33 4.22
CA ILE A 60 -4.25 10.46 4.23
C ILE A 60 -2.81 9.96 4.12
N LEU A 61 -2.46 8.92 4.88
CA LEU A 61 -1.12 8.33 4.86
C LEU A 61 -0.78 7.74 3.48
N ALA A 62 -1.75 7.10 2.82
CA ALA A 62 -1.59 6.59 1.46
C ALA A 62 -1.33 7.73 0.45
N ILE A 63 -2.05 8.85 0.57
CA ILE A 63 -1.83 10.04 -0.27
C ILE A 63 -0.42 10.60 -0.04
N VAL A 64 0.04 10.69 1.20
CA VAL A 64 1.39 11.16 1.54
C VAL A 64 2.46 10.23 0.94
N PHE A 65 2.32 8.92 1.11
CA PHE A 65 3.25 7.95 0.52
C PHE A 65 3.28 8.00 -1.01
N LEU A 66 2.11 8.19 -1.64
CA LEU A 66 2.00 8.33 -3.08
C LEU A 66 2.64 9.65 -3.56
N ALA A 67 2.43 10.75 -2.83
CA ALA A 67 3.05 12.04 -3.11
C ALA A 67 4.58 12.00 -2.97
N LEU A 68 5.12 11.26 -1.99
CA LEU A 68 6.57 11.04 -1.86
C LEU A 68 7.13 10.21 -3.03
N THR A 69 6.37 9.20 -3.48
CA THR A 69 6.78 8.32 -4.60
C THR A 69 6.71 9.04 -5.96
N TRP A 70 5.88 10.08 -6.08
CA TRP A 70 5.70 10.86 -7.30
C TRP A 70 7.01 11.45 -7.88
N ASN A 71 7.99 11.77 -7.04
CA ASN A 71 9.26 12.34 -7.50
C ASN A 71 10.27 11.27 -8.03
N THR A 72 10.02 9.98 -7.80
CA THR A 72 10.93 8.90 -8.25
C THR A 72 10.77 8.58 -9.73
N GLY A 73 9.59 8.86 -10.33
CA GLY A 73 9.34 8.65 -11.76
C GLY A 73 10.27 9.44 -12.67
N LYS A 74 10.73 10.63 -12.25
CA LYS A 74 11.64 11.49 -13.03
C LYS A 74 13.07 10.98 -13.14
N ARG A 75 13.46 9.97 -12.36
CA ARG A 75 14.81 9.39 -12.41
C ARG A 75 14.89 8.12 -13.25
N ALA A 76 13.76 7.51 -13.60
CA ALA A 76 13.69 6.33 -14.47
C ALA A 76 13.69 6.68 -15.97
N GLU A 77 13.38 7.93 -16.36
CA GLU A 77 13.44 8.39 -17.76
C GLU A 77 14.87 8.71 -18.25
N HIS A 78 15.84 8.75 -17.33
CA HIS A 78 17.23 9.13 -17.59
C HIS A 78 18.25 7.97 -17.46
N VAL A 79 17.80 6.71 -17.40
CA VAL A 79 18.68 5.52 -17.40
C VAL A 79 18.25 4.50 -18.45
#